data_AF-A0A368MEU3-F1
#
_entry.id   AF-A0A368MEU3-F1
#
_cell.length_a   1.000
_cell.length_b   1.000
_cell.length_c   1.000
_cell.angle_alpha   90.00
_cell.angle_beta   90.00
_cell.angle_gamma   90.00
#
_symmetry.space_group_name_H-M   'P 1'
#
loop_
_entity.id
_entity.type
_entity.pdbx_description
1 polymer ?
#
loop_
_entity_poly.entity_id
_entity_poly.type
_entity_poly.pdbx_seq_one_letter_code
_entity_poly.pdbx_strand_id
1 'polypeptide(L)'
;MKIHKILLLLFIPIIFFSCEDVFDCIIPREPELENRIFPVGATETYYYVEIKAEINNEPRDQDYDYYFDVSGLPLGMDYFVNFRTISIEGTPAEVGTFDVTIFVDVDGPFRDDGADDLLCNYSTSKTYTLIIEE
;
A
#
# COMPACT_ATOMS: atom_id res chain seq x y z
N MET A 1 26.56 69.65 10.17
CA MET A 1 26.25 68.60 9.16
C MET A 1 27.15 67.40 9.38
N LYS A 2 26.59 66.26 9.80
CA LYS A 2 27.10 64.91 9.46
C LYS A 2 26.08 63.87 9.94
N ILE A 3 25.00 63.75 9.16
CA ILE A 3 23.97 62.73 9.33
C ILE A 3 24.61 61.40 8.93
N HIS A 4 24.97 60.57 9.91
CA HIS A 4 25.49 59.24 9.66
C HIS A 4 24.31 58.35 9.27
N LYS A 5 24.31 57.87 8.01
CA LYS A 5 23.30 56.97 7.48
C LYS A 5 23.38 55.64 8.23
N ILE A 6 22.41 55.38 9.10
CA ILE A 6 22.20 54.05 9.69
C ILE A 6 21.69 53.15 8.56
N LEU A 7 22.59 52.35 8.00
CA LEU A 7 22.25 51.29 7.05
C LEU A 7 21.63 50.15 7.86
N LEU A 8 20.30 50.12 7.89
CA LEU A 8 19.52 49.07 8.56
C LEU A 8 19.65 47.79 7.73
N LEU A 9 20.68 46.99 8.04
CA LEU A 9 20.83 45.63 7.51
C LEU A 9 19.64 44.81 8.00
N LEU A 10 18.67 44.59 7.10
CA LEU A 10 17.62 43.60 7.25
C LEU A 10 18.28 42.24 7.48
N PHE A 11 18.33 41.84 8.74
CA PHE A 11 18.71 40.50 9.17
C PHE A 11 17.57 39.57 8.75
N ILE A 12 17.58 39.15 7.48
CA ILE A 12 16.74 38.06 7.01
C ILE A 12 17.18 36.85 7.84
N PRO A 13 16.32 36.29 8.70
CA PRO A 13 16.64 35.02 9.32
C PRO A 13 16.66 34.02 8.17
N ILE A 14 17.86 33.63 7.74
CA ILE A 14 18.02 32.42 6.95
C ILE A 14 17.50 31.34 7.88
N ILE A 15 16.27 30.91 7.62
CA ILE A 15 15.72 29.73 8.25
C ILE A 15 16.60 28.61 7.67
N PHE A 16 17.63 28.25 8.42
CA PHE A 16 18.31 26.98 8.26
C PHE A 16 17.28 25.91 8.61
N PHE A 17 16.36 25.64 7.67
CA PHE A 17 15.70 24.34 7.64
C PHE A 17 16.85 23.36 7.39
N SER A 18 17.28 22.70 8.46
CA SER A 18 18.06 21.49 8.38
C SER A 18 17.38 20.59 7.35
N CYS A 19 18.16 20.17 6.35
CA CYS A 19 17.70 19.27 5.32
C CYS A 19 17.62 17.86 5.90
N GLU A 20 16.60 17.59 6.73
CA GLU A 20 16.21 16.24 7.15
C GLU A 20 14.79 16.00 6.65
N ASP A 21 14.65 14.98 5.80
CA ASP A 21 13.44 14.18 5.55
C ASP A 21 12.20 14.83 4.90
N VAL A 22 12.26 16.06 4.38
CA VAL A 22 11.07 16.67 3.74
C VAL A 22 10.75 16.10 2.35
N PHE A 23 11.69 15.40 1.70
CA PHE A 23 11.56 14.99 0.29
C PHE A 23 11.40 13.48 0.06
N ASP A 24 11.58 12.63 1.07
CA ASP A 24 11.60 11.17 0.86
C ASP A 24 10.25 10.56 0.48
N CYS A 25 9.15 11.24 0.83
CA CYS A 25 7.78 10.82 0.44
C CYS A 25 7.15 11.64 -0.67
N ILE A 26 7.95 12.44 -1.39
CA ILE A 26 7.46 13.10 -2.61
C ILE A 26 7.30 12.08 -3.74
N ILE A 27 8.13 11.03 -3.73
CA ILE A 27 7.96 9.85 -4.58
C ILE A 27 7.53 8.72 -3.65
N PRO A 28 6.25 8.29 -3.67
CA PRO A 28 5.74 7.32 -2.72
C PRO A 28 6.51 5.99 -2.81
N ARG A 29 7.04 5.55 -1.67
CA ARG A 29 7.56 4.20 -1.44
C ARG A 29 6.72 3.55 -0.36
N GLU A 30 5.62 2.94 -0.78
CA GLU A 30 4.61 2.36 0.11
C GLU A 30 3.94 1.17 -0.58
N PRO A 31 3.38 0.21 0.18
CA PRO A 31 2.71 -0.94 -0.40
C PRO A 31 1.46 -0.51 -1.17
N GLU A 32 1.22 -1.18 -2.29
CA GLU A 32 0.03 -1.02 -3.11
C GLU A 32 -0.53 -2.38 -3.56
N LEU A 33 -1.85 -2.41 -3.73
CA LEU A 33 -2.58 -3.54 -4.28
C LEU A 33 -3.01 -3.22 -5.71
N GLU A 34 -2.81 -4.16 -6.64
CA GLU A 34 -3.12 -3.96 -8.05
C GLU A 34 -4.60 -3.55 -8.28
N ASN A 35 -4.83 -2.74 -9.31
CA ASN A 35 -6.18 -2.42 -9.77
C ASN A 35 -6.77 -3.61 -10.52
N ARG A 36 -7.84 -4.19 -9.98
CA ARG A 36 -8.48 -5.38 -10.56
C ARG A 36 -9.99 -5.30 -10.47
N ILE A 37 -10.64 -5.75 -11.52
CA ILE A 37 -12.08 -6.03 -11.53
C ILE A 37 -12.23 -7.53 -11.33
N PHE A 38 -12.97 -7.91 -10.30
CA PHE A 38 -13.22 -9.31 -10.00
C PHE A 38 -14.17 -9.90 -11.06
N PRO A 39 -13.90 -11.12 -11.56
CA PRO A 39 -14.89 -11.81 -12.37
C PRO A 39 -16.16 -12.03 -11.56
N VAL A 40 -17.31 -12.10 -12.24
CA VAL A 40 -18.58 -12.51 -11.63
C VAL A 40 -18.50 -14.00 -11.29
N GLY A 41 -18.81 -14.35 -10.05
CA GLY A 41 -18.92 -15.72 -9.58
C GLY A 41 -20.37 -16.21 -9.62
N ALA A 42 -20.55 -17.51 -9.41
CA ALA A 42 -21.86 -18.12 -9.28
C ALA A 42 -21.87 -19.09 -8.09
N THR A 43 -23.04 -19.32 -7.51
CA THR A 43 -23.22 -20.38 -6.53
C THR A 43 -22.88 -21.75 -7.16
N GLU A 44 -22.45 -22.71 -6.34
CA GLU A 44 -22.07 -24.08 -6.76
C GLU A 44 -20.88 -24.17 -7.75
N THR A 45 -20.24 -23.04 -8.09
CA THR A 45 -19.07 -22.99 -8.96
C THR A 45 -17.84 -22.55 -8.18
N TYR A 46 -16.71 -23.22 -8.42
CA TYR A 46 -15.44 -22.79 -7.83
C TYR A 46 -15.02 -21.43 -8.40
N TYR A 47 -14.91 -20.45 -7.53
CA TYR A 47 -14.42 -19.12 -7.80
C TYR A 47 -12.92 -19.04 -7.50
N TYR A 48 -12.20 -18.27 -8.31
CA TYR A 48 -10.78 -18.02 -8.11
C TYR A 48 -10.37 -16.68 -8.74
N VAL A 49 -9.69 -15.85 -7.98
CA VAL A 49 -9.02 -14.64 -8.47
C VAL A 49 -7.77 -14.39 -7.63
N GLU A 50 -6.71 -13.90 -8.26
CA GLU A 50 -5.49 -13.48 -7.56
C GLU A 50 -5.37 -11.97 -7.55
N ILE A 51 -4.72 -11.44 -6.53
CA ILE A 51 -4.37 -10.04 -6.40
C ILE A 51 -2.90 -9.99 -6.00
N LYS A 52 -2.12 -9.16 -6.70
CA LYS A 52 -0.71 -8.94 -6.37
C LYS A 52 -0.54 -7.65 -5.57
N ALA A 53 0.30 -7.72 -4.54
CA ALA A 53 0.87 -6.57 -3.85
C ALA A 53 2.29 -6.26 -4.35
N GLU A 54 2.65 -4.99 -4.33
CA GLU A 54 4.00 -4.51 -4.59
C GLU A 54 4.29 -3.29 -3.73
N ILE A 55 5.56 -2.88 -3.63
CA ILE A 55 5.92 -1.59 -3.02
C ILE A 55 6.25 -0.63 -4.16
N ASN A 56 5.53 0.48 -4.23
CA ASN A 56 5.71 1.46 -5.28
C ASN A 56 7.15 2.01 -5.26
N ASN A 57 7.74 2.20 -6.44
CA ASN A 57 9.10 2.71 -6.61
C ASN A 57 10.19 1.93 -5.86
N GLU A 58 9.98 0.64 -5.57
CA GLU A 58 10.95 -0.24 -4.93
C GLU A 58 11.27 -1.45 -5.81
N PRO A 59 12.36 -1.41 -6.61
CA PRO A 59 12.75 -2.53 -7.48
C PRO A 59 13.10 -3.83 -6.74
N ARG A 60 13.43 -3.74 -5.45
CA ARG A 60 13.80 -4.86 -4.58
C ARG A 60 12.70 -5.15 -3.55
N ASP A 61 11.44 -4.99 -3.96
CA ASP A 61 10.28 -5.19 -3.06
C ASP A 61 10.17 -6.63 -2.53
N GLN A 62 10.84 -7.56 -3.19
CA GLN A 62 11.02 -8.94 -2.72
C GLN A 62 11.82 -9.08 -1.41
N ASP A 63 12.52 -8.03 -0.97
CA ASP A 63 13.28 -8.05 0.29
C ASP A 63 12.38 -7.73 1.51
N TYR A 64 11.07 -7.53 1.29
CA TYR A 64 10.09 -7.28 2.34
C TYR A 64 9.21 -8.52 2.56
N ASP A 65 8.78 -8.71 3.80
CA ASP A 65 7.71 -9.66 4.13
C ASP A 65 6.35 -8.97 3.98
N TYR A 66 5.36 -9.72 3.49
CA TYR A 66 4.01 -9.24 3.25
C TYR A 66 3.02 -10.04 4.09
N TYR A 67 2.18 -9.33 4.83
CA TYR A 67 1.15 -9.88 5.68
C TYR A 67 -0.20 -9.42 5.17
N PHE A 68 -1.05 -10.37 4.82
CA PHE A 68 -2.39 -10.09 4.30
C PHE A 68 -3.46 -10.42 5.33
N ASP A 69 -4.51 -9.62 5.32
CA ASP A 69 -5.80 -9.96 5.94
C ASP A 69 -6.95 -9.59 5.00
N VAL A 70 -8.09 -10.26 5.14
CA VAL A 70 -9.25 -10.06 4.28
C VAL A 70 -10.53 -9.99 5.09
N SER A 71 -11.37 -9.02 4.77
CA SER A 71 -12.70 -8.85 5.33
C SER A 71 -13.77 -8.80 4.24
N GLY A 72 -15.00 -9.17 4.58
CA GLY A 72 -16.16 -9.06 3.68
C GLY A 72 -16.33 -10.21 2.69
N LEU A 73 -15.61 -11.33 2.87
CA LEU A 73 -15.85 -12.53 2.07
C LEU A 73 -17.22 -13.16 2.36
N PRO A 74 -17.97 -13.59 1.33
CA PRO A 74 -19.20 -14.34 1.51
C PRO A 74 -18.93 -15.75 2.04
N LEU A 75 -19.98 -16.41 2.55
CA LEU A 75 -19.88 -17.80 2.99
C LEU A 75 -19.38 -18.73 1.87
N GLY A 76 -18.50 -19.67 2.23
CA GLY A 76 -17.92 -20.64 1.30
C GLY A 76 -16.70 -20.13 0.53
N MET A 77 -16.30 -18.88 0.74
CA MET A 77 -15.07 -18.29 0.24
C MET A 77 -14.00 -18.22 1.32
N ASP A 78 -12.74 -18.30 0.90
CA ASP A 78 -11.55 -18.14 1.73
C ASP A 78 -10.45 -17.41 0.93
N TYR A 79 -9.29 -17.20 1.56
CA TYR A 79 -8.12 -16.65 0.90
C TYR A 79 -6.85 -17.45 1.20
N PHE A 80 -5.91 -17.45 0.25
CA PHE A 80 -4.61 -18.06 0.44
C PHE A 80 -3.50 -17.11 0.01
N VAL A 81 -2.45 -17.04 0.81
CA VAL A 81 -1.32 -16.15 0.58
C VAL A 81 -0.14 -16.96 0.06
N ASN A 82 0.41 -16.51 -1.07
CA ASN A 82 1.67 -16.98 -1.62
C ASN A 82 2.59 -15.79 -1.83
N PHE A 83 3.43 -15.53 -0.83
CA PHE A 83 4.37 -14.41 -0.81
C PHE A 83 3.67 -13.06 -1.01
N ARG A 84 3.72 -12.48 -2.21
CA ARG A 84 3.13 -11.18 -2.57
C ARG A 84 1.78 -11.30 -3.29
N THR A 85 1.27 -12.50 -3.43
CA THR A 85 0.03 -12.78 -4.13
C THR A 85 -0.95 -13.40 -3.17
N ILE A 86 -2.16 -12.85 -3.14
CA ILE A 86 -3.29 -13.42 -2.41
C ILE A 86 -4.32 -13.92 -3.41
N SER A 87 -4.77 -15.17 -3.25
CA SER A 87 -5.94 -15.69 -3.94
C SER A 87 -7.18 -15.49 -3.08
N ILE A 88 -8.29 -15.09 -3.71
CA ILE A 88 -9.64 -15.21 -3.14
C ILE A 88 -10.30 -16.36 -3.89
N GLU A 89 -10.63 -17.43 -3.17
CA GLU A 89 -11.08 -18.67 -3.80
C GLU A 89 -12.03 -19.49 -2.91
N GLY A 90 -12.82 -20.36 -3.54
CA GLY A 90 -13.81 -21.18 -2.85
C GLY A 90 -15.07 -21.38 -3.67
N THR A 91 -16.14 -21.83 -3.03
CA THR A 91 -17.45 -22.02 -3.66
C THR A 91 -18.47 -21.20 -2.88
N PRO A 92 -18.91 -20.03 -3.40
CA PRO A 92 -19.85 -19.16 -2.71
C PRO A 92 -21.16 -19.88 -2.39
N ALA A 93 -21.66 -19.69 -1.16
CA ALA A 93 -22.92 -20.27 -0.69
C ALA A 93 -24.11 -19.30 -0.77
N GLU A 94 -23.87 -18.05 -1.15
CA GLU A 94 -24.88 -16.99 -1.17
C GLU A 94 -24.68 -16.03 -2.35
N VAL A 95 -25.80 -15.62 -2.95
CA VAL A 95 -25.84 -14.61 -4.02
C VAL A 95 -25.76 -13.21 -3.42
N GLY A 96 -25.13 -12.28 -4.13
CA GLY A 96 -25.07 -10.89 -3.68
C GLY A 96 -23.89 -10.11 -4.24
N THR A 97 -23.78 -8.88 -3.76
CA THR A 97 -22.65 -7.99 -4.01
C THR A 97 -21.93 -7.76 -2.68
N PHE A 98 -20.65 -8.12 -2.64
CA PHE A 98 -19.83 -8.10 -1.44
C PHE A 98 -18.67 -7.11 -1.62
N ASP A 99 -18.49 -6.24 -0.63
CA ASP A 99 -17.33 -5.36 -0.54
C ASP A 99 -16.21 -6.10 0.19
N VAL A 100 -15.30 -6.70 -0.57
CA VAL A 100 -14.16 -7.46 -0.06
C VAL A 100 -12.98 -6.53 0.12
N THR A 101 -12.57 -6.27 1.36
CA THR A 101 -11.42 -5.42 1.66
C THR A 101 -10.21 -6.27 2.00
N ILE A 102 -9.14 -6.10 1.22
CA ILE A 102 -7.83 -6.72 1.44
C ILE A 102 -6.94 -5.69 2.12
N PHE A 103 -6.35 -6.07 3.24
CA PHE A 103 -5.34 -5.32 3.99
C PHE A 103 -3.98 -5.94 3.73
N VAL A 104 -2.96 -5.09 3.60
CA VAL A 104 -1.57 -5.52 3.49
C VAL A 104 -0.73 -4.70 4.45
N ASP A 105 0.00 -5.37 5.32
CA ASP A 105 1.11 -4.81 6.09
C ASP A 105 2.43 -5.37 5.54
N VAL A 106 3.48 -4.56 5.53
CA VAL A 106 4.82 -4.99 5.12
C VAL A 106 5.84 -4.75 6.23
N ASP A 107 6.85 -5.62 6.29
CA ASP A 107 7.99 -5.50 7.21
C ASP A 107 9.32 -5.68 6.44
N GLY A 108 10.38 -5.05 6.91
CA GLY A 108 11.70 -5.02 6.26
C GLY A 108 12.16 -3.61 5.85
N PRO A 109 13.10 -3.49 4.89
CA PRO A 109 13.64 -4.59 4.08
C PRO A 109 14.64 -5.46 4.84
N PHE A 110 14.66 -6.76 4.56
CA PHE A 110 15.56 -7.74 5.17
C PHE A 110 16.81 -7.96 4.30
N ARG A 111 17.68 -6.94 4.25
CA ARG A 111 18.97 -7.02 3.55
C ARG A 111 20.08 -6.28 4.27
N ASP A 112 21.31 -6.78 4.08
CA ASP A 112 22.52 -6.28 4.73
C ASP A 112 23.31 -5.36 3.77
N ASP A 113 22.69 -4.25 3.35
CA ASP A 113 23.34 -3.26 2.49
C ASP A 113 23.50 -1.88 3.15
N GLY A 114 23.13 -1.75 4.43
CA GLY A 114 23.34 -0.53 5.22
C GLY A 114 22.55 0.69 4.75
N ALA A 115 21.52 0.49 3.92
CA ALA A 115 20.63 1.55 3.46
C ALA A 115 19.46 1.75 4.45
N ASP A 116 19.20 3.00 4.84
CA ASP A 116 17.97 3.39 5.53
C ASP A 116 16.83 3.41 4.50
N ASP A 117 16.23 2.25 4.24
CA ASP A 117 15.13 2.11 3.30
C ASP A 117 13.78 2.19 3.99
N LEU A 118 13.55 3.39 4.54
CA LEU A 118 12.30 3.76 5.16
C LEU A 118 11.20 3.85 4.09
N LEU A 119 10.11 3.12 4.32
CA LEU A 119 8.87 3.31 3.57
C LEU A 119 8.12 4.54 4.11
N CYS A 120 7.34 5.17 3.24
CA CYS A 120 6.44 6.26 3.60
C CYS A 120 5.25 5.78 4.42
N ASN A 121 4.82 4.55 4.13
CA ASN A 121 3.83 3.82 4.88
C ASN A 121 4.15 2.32 4.80
N TYR A 122 3.84 1.59 5.85
CA TYR A 122 4.05 0.14 5.94
C TYR A 122 2.76 -0.63 5.76
N SER A 123 1.63 0.05 5.50
CA SER A 123 0.36 -0.62 5.30
C SER A 123 -0.50 0.05 4.23
N THR A 124 -1.35 -0.76 3.61
CA THR A 124 -2.34 -0.31 2.64
C THR A 124 -3.58 -1.19 2.73
N SER A 125 -4.68 -0.72 2.14
CA SER A 125 -5.87 -1.54 1.99
C SER A 125 -6.64 -1.15 0.75
N LYS A 126 -7.43 -2.09 0.23
CA LYS A 126 -8.26 -1.86 -0.94
C LYS A 126 -9.51 -2.71 -0.92
N THR A 127 -10.62 -2.07 -1.24
CA THR A 127 -11.92 -2.72 -1.38
C THR A 127 -12.18 -3.08 -2.84
N TYR A 128 -12.55 -4.33 -3.06
CA TYR A 128 -12.97 -4.90 -4.33
C TYR A 128 -14.43 -5.31 -4.26
N THR A 129 -15.15 -5.21 -5.37
CA THR A 129 -16.53 -5.67 -5.46
C THR A 129 -16.56 -7.09 -6.01
N LEU A 130 -17.02 -8.04 -5.21
CA LEU A 130 -17.31 -9.41 -5.62
C LEU A 130 -18.81 -9.55 -5.88
N ILE A 131 -19.18 -9.97 -7.09
CA ILE A 131 -20.57 -10.23 -7.47
C ILE A 131 -20.75 -11.74 -7.62
N ILE A 132 -21.70 -12.29 -6.88
CA ILE A 132 -22.11 -13.70 -6.95
C ILE A 132 -23.56 -13.78 -7.44
N GLU A 133 -23.76 -14.52 -8.51
CA GLU A 133 -25.06 -14.83 -9.10
C GLU A 133 -25.46 -16.29 -8.81
N GLU A 134 -26.67 -16.69 -9.23
CA GLU A 134 -27.15 -18.08 -9.09
C GLU A 134 -26.37 -19.05 -9.98
#